data_AF-A0A556APN8-F1
#
_entry.id   AF-A0A556APN8-F1
#
_cell.length_a   1.000
_cell.length_b   1.000
_cell.length_c   1.000
_cell.angle_alpha   90.00
_cell.angle_beta   90.00
_cell.angle_gamma   90.00
#
_symmetry.space_group_name_H-M   'P 1'
#
loop_
_entity.id
_entity.type
_entity.pdbx_description
1 polymer ?
#
loop_
_entity_poly.entity_id
_entity_poly.type
_entity_poly.pdbx_seq_one_letter_code
_entity_poly.pdbx_strand_id
1 'polypeptide(L)'
;MTTLFATGDVSGGNMAVSLLDTLDWGSRLEGSVITYAFYDDGATVDLDMDEDGDGGTQVLAGWTDYEKQQARLAFETFARVTQLSFVEVEAPEDADIRLALFDFDAPGMLGFGVAPGAVIAGQGGGFAAFNIGSPLWSREAGGNLDQGGYAFITLTHEFGHVLGLAHPHDDGGGSPLMPGVIVDTYHPQGSTGFYELNQGVYTMMSYNDGWITGPLPKASPETPYGWATGPMALDIAILQQKYGVNDDPGHAHTVYRLLDEPAPGYGYTTIWSNAGGHIIMYQGERDAVINLQPATLDVEWGGGGWLSYVDGVTGGFTIAHGVDVLNAISGSGNDTLIGNALDNLFDAGLGENTIYGNGGADVVLYGGSVHDYAVTRDDEGAWVVQADDESRQDTLHDIRQLDFDEGRLYVEALAQESLAVGALYLSMLDRLPDAEGYGYWTGAVLGGVELGTVAGLLGDSDEFSAGYGAASDADYVEVLYQTLLMREADEEGATYWIAELTSGALNRGTLALQFLEADEQPDAFLEALVDTVITFGDLWA
;
A
#
# COMPACT_ATOMS: atom_id res chain seq x y z
N MET A 1 10.98 9.17 -15.19
CA MET A 1 12.04 8.13 -15.04
C MET A 1 11.60 6.89 -15.82
N THR A 2 11.73 6.95 -17.14
CA THR A 2 10.87 6.17 -18.05
C THR A 2 11.71 5.19 -18.85
N THR A 3 12.09 4.05 -18.23
CA THR A 3 12.47 2.78 -18.89
C THR A 3 13.04 1.82 -17.86
N LEU A 4 12.24 0.87 -17.34
CA LEU A 4 12.76 -0.44 -16.91
C LEU A 4 11.67 -1.53 -16.75
N PHE A 5 10.73 -1.67 -17.69
CA PHE A 5 9.89 -2.88 -17.75
C PHE A 5 10.51 -3.89 -18.72
N ALA A 6 11.60 -4.53 -18.28
CA ALA A 6 12.04 -5.78 -18.88
C ALA A 6 11.22 -6.91 -18.25
N THR A 7 10.16 -7.34 -18.93
CA THR A 7 9.47 -8.61 -18.65
C THR A 7 10.46 -9.74 -18.92
N GLY A 8 11.23 -10.12 -17.90
CA GLY A 8 11.98 -11.36 -17.90
C GLY A 8 11.01 -12.52 -17.85
N ASP A 9 10.94 -13.27 -18.93
CA ASP A 9 10.23 -14.55 -19.00
C ASP A 9 10.90 -15.55 -18.03
N VAL A 10 10.27 -15.81 -16.89
CA VAL A 10 10.72 -16.77 -15.87
C VAL A 10 9.99 -18.10 -16.06
N SER A 11 10.03 -18.67 -17.26
CA SER A 11 9.54 -20.02 -17.49
C SER A 11 10.58 -21.06 -17.03
N GLY A 12 10.40 -21.64 -15.84
CA GLY A 12 10.99 -22.95 -15.52
C GLY A 12 11.68 -23.12 -14.16
N GLY A 13 11.04 -22.74 -13.05
CA GLY A 13 11.44 -23.18 -11.70
C GLY A 13 10.57 -22.56 -10.61
N ASN A 14 9.88 -23.38 -9.81
CA ASN A 14 9.13 -23.04 -8.59
C ASN A 14 7.97 -22.02 -8.61
N MET A 15 7.51 -21.48 -9.75
CA MET A 15 6.31 -20.61 -9.80
C MET A 15 4.98 -21.27 -9.38
N ALA A 16 4.97 -22.59 -9.12
CA ALA A 16 3.79 -23.31 -8.66
C ALA A 16 3.68 -23.41 -7.12
N VAL A 17 4.72 -22.99 -6.39
CA VAL A 17 4.75 -23.00 -4.93
C VAL A 17 4.18 -21.67 -4.42
N SER A 18 3.13 -21.73 -3.61
CA SER A 18 2.56 -20.55 -2.94
C SER A 18 3.55 -20.00 -1.90
N LEU A 19 3.57 -18.68 -1.68
CA LEU A 19 4.36 -18.07 -0.61
C LEU A 19 4.00 -18.65 0.76
N LEU A 20 2.73 -18.91 1.02
CA LEU A 20 2.27 -19.42 2.31
C LEU A 20 2.71 -20.86 2.56
N ASP A 21 2.75 -21.70 1.52
CA ASP A 21 3.22 -23.08 1.64
C ASP A 21 4.69 -23.14 2.09
N THR A 22 5.48 -22.12 1.75
CA THR A 22 6.92 -22.05 2.10
C THR A 22 7.13 -21.71 3.57
N LEU A 23 6.12 -21.12 4.21
CA LEU A 23 6.11 -20.79 5.64
C LEU A 23 5.32 -21.81 6.46
N ASP A 24 4.73 -22.84 5.85
CA ASP A 24 3.94 -23.84 6.55
C ASP A 24 4.80 -25.05 6.96
N TRP A 25 5.00 -25.25 8.27
CA TRP A 25 5.67 -26.46 8.79
C TRP A 25 4.84 -27.74 8.58
N GLY A 26 3.56 -27.63 8.21
CA GLY A 26 2.62 -28.73 8.07
C GLY A 26 1.97 -29.18 9.38
N SER A 27 2.23 -28.47 10.48
CA SER A 27 1.67 -28.75 11.80
C SER A 27 1.21 -27.47 12.51
N ARG A 28 0.49 -27.64 13.63
CA ARG A 28 0.00 -26.56 14.49
C ARG A 28 -0.27 -27.08 15.91
N LEU A 29 -0.36 -26.19 16.89
CA LEU A 29 -0.93 -26.51 18.19
C LEU A 29 -2.46 -26.65 18.08
N GLU A 30 -3.05 -27.48 18.94
CA GLU A 30 -4.49 -27.72 18.91
C GLU A 30 -5.25 -26.77 19.84
N GLY A 31 -6.43 -26.34 19.41
CA GLY A 31 -7.29 -25.43 20.16
C GLY A 31 -6.99 -23.95 19.93
N SER A 32 -7.81 -23.09 20.54
CA SER A 32 -7.71 -21.62 20.47
C SER A 32 -7.28 -20.98 21.79
N VAL A 33 -7.10 -21.78 22.83
CA VAL A 33 -6.54 -21.36 24.12
C VAL A 33 -5.23 -22.12 24.27
N ILE A 34 -4.11 -21.42 24.15
CA ILE A 34 -2.77 -21.97 24.24
C ILE A 34 -2.21 -21.58 25.60
N THR A 35 -1.85 -22.58 26.41
CA THR A 35 -1.23 -22.35 27.70
C THR A 35 0.28 -22.20 27.56
N TYR A 36 0.89 -21.32 28.35
CA TYR A 36 2.33 -21.17 28.38
C TYR A 36 2.87 -21.07 29.81
N ALA A 37 4.14 -21.45 30.01
CA ALA A 37 4.81 -21.34 31.29
C ALA A 37 6.30 -21.03 31.11
N PHE A 38 6.87 -20.38 32.14
CA PHE A 38 8.28 -20.07 32.23
C PHE A 38 8.97 -21.05 33.16
N TYR A 39 10.10 -21.60 32.74
CA TYR A 39 10.94 -22.37 33.67
C TYR A 39 11.50 -21.46 34.78
N ASP A 40 11.59 -22.03 35.99
CA ASP A 40 12.16 -21.37 37.16
C ASP A 40 13.70 -21.33 37.14
N ASP A 41 14.26 -20.41 37.94
CA ASP A 41 15.71 -20.34 38.18
C ASP A 41 16.24 -21.64 38.78
N GLY A 42 17.29 -22.18 38.17
CA GLY A 42 17.92 -23.43 38.59
C GLY A 42 17.13 -24.68 38.20
N ALA A 43 16.02 -24.56 37.44
CA ALA A 43 15.41 -25.70 36.77
C ALA A 43 16.42 -26.37 35.83
N THR A 44 16.20 -27.63 35.52
CA THR A 44 17.10 -28.40 34.66
C THR A 44 16.34 -29.04 33.52
N VAL A 45 16.89 -28.93 32.33
CA VAL A 45 16.36 -29.56 31.11
C VAL A 45 17.51 -30.24 30.39
N ASP A 46 17.29 -31.47 29.93
CA ASP A 46 18.27 -32.17 29.10
C ASP A 46 18.14 -31.67 27.65
N LEU A 47 19.22 -31.10 27.13
CA LEU A 47 19.29 -30.66 25.73
C LEU A 47 20.39 -31.41 25.01
N ASP A 48 20.03 -31.95 23.84
CA ASP A 48 20.90 -32.71 22.94
C ASP A 48 21.43 -31.78 21.83
N MET A 49 22.34 -30.86 22.19
CA MET A 49 22.79 -29.77 21.32
C MET A 49 23.98 -30.18 20.42
N ASP A 50 24.52 -31.37 20.62
CA ASP A 50 25.79 -31.84 20.10
C ASP A 50 25.54 -32.83 18.93
N GLU A 51 26.25 -32.71 17.80
CA GLU A 51 26.10 -33.63 16.64
C GLU A 51 26.39 -35.11 17.00
N ASP A 52 27.07 -35.35 18.11
CA ASP A 52 27.43 -36.68 18.62
C ASP A 52 26.38 -37.30 19.57
N GLY A 53 25.31 -36.57 19.91
CA GLY A 53 24.20 -37.07 20.73
C GLY A 53 24.53 -37.21 22.22
N ASP A 54 25.53 -36.49 22.73
CA ASP A 54 25.85 -36.45 24.17
C ASP A 54 25.15 -35.29 24.88
N GLY A 55 23.82 -35.30 24.84
CA GLY A 55 23.00 -34.33 25.55
C GLY A 55 23.43 -34.06 26.99
N GLY A 56 23.42 -32.78 27.33
CA GLY A 56 23.81 -32.25 28.63
C GLY A 56 22.61 -31.69 29.39
N THR A 57 22.57 -31.96 30.70
CA THR A 57 21.62 -31.29 31.60
C THR A 57 22.00 -29.81 31.71
N GLN A 58 21.17 -28.95 31.11
CA GLN A 58 21.32 -27.51 31.20
C GLN A 58 20.65 -26.99 32.46
N VAL A 59 21.33 -26.08 33.16
CA VAL A 59 20.75 -25.34 34.29
C VAL A 59 20.16 -24.05 33.74
N LEU A 60 18.86 -23.89 33.87
CA LEU A 60 18.12 -22.76 33.36
C LEU A 60 18.24 -21.54 34.28
N ALA A 61 18.29 -20.36 33.68
CA ALA A 61 18.20 -19.09 34.37
C ALA A 61 16.73 -18.71 34.56
N GLY A 62 16.42 -18.10 35.69
CA GLY A 62 15.08 -17.55 35.95
C GLY A 62 14.81 -16.31 35.10
N TRP A 63 13.56 -16.17 34.63
CA TRP A 63 13.07 -14.98 33.94
C TRP A 63 12.82 -13.81 34.89
N THR A 64 13.25 -12.60 34.54
CA THR A 64 12.84 -11.37 35.23
C THR A 64 11.38 -11.02 34.92
N ASP A 65 10.75 -10.18 35.75
CA ASP A 65 9.40 -9.69 35.49
C ASP A 65 9.30 -8.95 34.14
N TYR A 66 10.37 -8.24 33.76
CA TYR A 66 10.47 -7.56 32.48
C TYR A 66 10.57 -8.54 31.31
N GLU A 67 11.42 -9.56 31.39
CA GLU A 67 11.50 -10.59 30.33
C GLU A 67 10.17 -11.32 30.14
N LYS A 68 9.48 -11.67 31.25
CA LYS A 68 8.13 -12.24 31.19
C LYS A 68 7.13 -11.28 30.56
N GLN A 69 7.23 -9.98 30.82
CA GLN A 69 6.39 -8.97 30.19
C GLN A 69 6.60 -8.91 28.68
N GLN A 70 7.84 -8.94 28.19
CA GLN A 70 8.13 -8.92 26.76
C GLN A 70 7.67 -10.19 26.05
N ALA A 71 7.82 -11.37 26.67
CA ALA A 71 7.25 -12.61 26.14
C ALA A 71 5.71 -12.55 26.03
N ARG A 72 5.03 -11.98 27.04
CA ARG A 72 3.57 -11.74 26.97
C ARG A 72 3.20 -10.79 25.83
N LEU A 73 3.93 -9.69 25.68
CA LEU A 73 3.73 -8.75 24.57
C LEU A 73 3.93 -9.42 23.21
N ALA A 74 4.94 -10.29 23.07
CA ALA A 74 5.14 -11.08 21.86
C ALA A 74 3.92 -11.98 21.59
N PHE A 75 3.40 -12.72 22.57
CA PHE A 75 2.15 -13.50 22.40
C PHE A 75 0.94 -12.64 22.01
N GLU A 76 0.82 -11.43 22.56
CA GLU A 76 -0.25 -10.49 22.20
C GLU A 76 -0.21 -10.09 20.72
N THR A 77 0.96 -10.06 20.07
CA THR A 77 1.06 -9.79 18.62
C THR A 77 0.39 -10.88 17.78
N PHE A 78 0.51 -12.15 18.18
CA PHE A 78 -0.16 -13.29 17.52
C PHE A 78 -1.66 -13.32 17.82
N ALA A 79 -2.04 -13.09 19.09
CA ALA A 79 -3.44 -13.03 19.49
C ALA A 79 -4.20 -11.89 18.80
N ARG A 80 -3.52 -10.79 18.47
CA ARG A 80 -4.12 -9.67 17.76
C ARG A 80 -4.63 -10.07 16.38
N VAL A 81 -3.91 -10.94 15.67
CA VAL A 81 -4.21 -11.26 14.27
C VAL A 81 -4.91 -12.61 14.08
N THR A 82 -5.04 -13.41 15.15
CA THR A 82 -5.62 -14.76 15.12
C THR A 82 -6.72 -14.95 16.17
N GLN A 83 -7.45 -16.07 16.15
CA GLN A 83 -8.39 -16.43 17.23
C GLN A 83 -7.69 -17.04 18.45
N LEU A 84 -6.36 -16.99 18.54
CA LEU A 84 -5.62 -17.53 19.67
C LEU A 84 -5.74 -16.63 20.90
N SER A 85 -5.79 -17.27 22.06
CA SER A 85 -5.62 -16.66 23.37
C SER A 85 -4.50 -17.38 24.11
N PHE A 86 -3.63 -16.62 24.77
CA PHE A 86 -2.48 -17.16 25.49
C PHE A 86 -2.70 -17.01 26.99
N VAL A 87 -2.56 -18.11 27.73
CA VAL A 87 -2.85 -18.16 29.17
C VAL A 87 -1.65 -18.71 29.94
N GLU A 88 -1.12 -17.92 30.87
CA GLU A 88 -0.04 -18.39 31.73
C GLU A 88 -0.54 -19.45 32.72
N VAL A 89 0.24 -20.53 32.85
CA VAL A 89 0.08 -21.54 33.91
C VAL A 89 1.36 -21.62 34.75
N GLU A 90 1.25 -22.12 35.97
CA GLU A 90 2.38 -22.13 36.92
C GLU A 90 3.46 -23.14 36.53
N ALA A 91 3.07 -24.34 36.08
CA ALA A 91 3.97 -25.46 35.91
C ALA A 91 4.23 -25.75 34.42
N PRO A 92 5.51 -25.80 33.95
CA PRO A 92 5.83 -26.12 32.56
C PRO A 92 5.27 -27.46 32.05
N GLU A 93 5.05 -28.45 32.91
CA GLU A 93 4.43 -29.72 32.56
C GLU A 93 2.94 -29.62 32.18
N ASP A 94 2.26 -28.56 32.61
CA ASP A 94 0.84 -28.30 32.32
C ASP A 94 0.65 -27.36 31.11
N ALA A 95 1.76 -26.85 30.55
CA ALA A 95 1.74 -25.84 29.48
C ALA A 95 1.91 -26.45 28.09
N ASP A 96 1.20 -25.89 27.10
CA ASP A 96 1.42 -26.18 25.68
C ASP A 96 2.77 -25.59 25.21
N ILE A 97 3.10 -24.38 25.68
CA ILE A 97 4.35 -23.68 25.39
C ILE A 97 5.23 -23.58 26.64
N ARG A 98 6.49 -24.01 26.54
CA ARG A 98 7.45 -24.07 27.65
C ARG A 98 8.67 -23.21 27.31
N LEU A 99 8.90 -22.18 28.11
CA LEU A 99 9.89 -21.14 27.83
C LEU A 99 11.12 -21.23 28.74
N ALA A 100 12.29 -21.42 28.14
CA ALA A 100 13.56 -21.60 28.84
C ALA A 100 14.57 -20.48 28.53
N LEU A 101 15.36 -20.10 29.52
CA LEU A 101 16.54 -19.24 29.36
C LEU A 101 17.78 -20.01 29.81
N PHE A 102 18.82 -20.04 29.00
CA PHE A 102 20.14 -20.53 29.43
C PHE A 102 21.26 -19.93 28.56
N ASP A 103 22.49 -20.04 29.03
CA ASP A 103 23.66 -19.63 28.25
C ASP A 103 24.07 -20.80 27.35
N PHE A 104 24.00 -20.61 26.03
CA PHE A 104 24.27 -21.68 25.08
C PHE A 104 25.78 -21.96 24.93
N ASP A 105 26.66 -21.14 25.56
CA ASP A 105 28.12 -21.10 25.31
C ASP A 105 28.45 -20.92 23.81
N ALA A 106 27.48 -20.39 23.06
CA ALA A 106 27.52 -20.20 21.62
C ALA A 106 26.86 -18.84 21.28
N PRO A 107 27.61 -17.73 21.33
CA PRO A 107 27.05 -16.37 21.20
C PRO A 107 26.32 -16.11 19.87
N GLY A 108 26.56 -16.92 18.84
CA GLY A 108 25.91 -16.82 17.54
C GLY A 108 24.55 -17.54 17.44
N MET A 109 24.20 -18.38 18.41
CA MET A 109 22.88 -19.01 18.47
C MET A 109 22.01 -18.19 19.43
N LEU A 110 20.90 -17.66 18.93
CA LEU A 110 20.07 -16.70 19.67
C LEU A 110 18.91 -17.38 20.40
N GLY A 111 18.34 -18.40 19.78
CA GLY A 111 17.25 -19.19 20.31
C GLY A 111 16.93 -20.37 19.39
N PHE A 112 15.96 -21.16 19.80
CA PHE A 112 15.26 -22.11 18.93
C PHE A 112 13.87 -22.42 19.50
N GLY A 113 12.91 -22.62 18.61
CA GLY A 113 11.53 -23.02 18.88
C GLY A 113 11.24 -24.36 18.21
N VAL A 114 10.59 -25.26 18.93
CA VAL A 114 10.25 -26.59 18.41
C VAL A 114 8.83 -26.61 17.91
N ALA A 115 8.68 -26.78 16.60
CA ALA A 115 7.39 -26.87 15.95
C ALA A 115 6.59 -28.11 16.41
N PRO A 116 5.25 -28.06 16.35
CA PRO A 116 4.42 -29.21 16.74
C PRO A 116 4.77 -30.45 15.92
N GLY A 117 4.98 -31.59 16.58
CA GLY A 117 5.38 -32.84 15.92
C GLY A 117 6.87 -32.97 15.57
N ALA A 118 7.68 -31.91 15.75
CA ALA A 118 9.13 -31.97 15.61
C ALA A 118 9.81 -32.35 16.94
N VAL A 119 11.08 -32.77 16.83
CA VAL A 119 11.99 -32.96 17.97
C VAL A 119 13.32 -32.28 17.63
N ILE A 120 13.71 -31.29 18.43
CA ILE A 120 14.96 -30.54 18.27
C ILE A 120 15.65 -30.51 19.63
N ALA A 121 16.95 -30.80 19.65
CA ALA A 121 17.76 -30.89 20.87
C ALA A 121 17.14 -31.77 21.98
N GLY A 122 16.49 -32.87 21.59
CA GLY A 122 15.80 -33.78 22.52
C GLY A 122 14.47 -33.26 23.08
N GLN A 123 14.04 -32.05 22.71
CA GLN A 123 12.77 -31.46 23.13
C GLN A 123 11.71 -31.62 22.04
N GLY A 124 10.50 -31.99 22.44
CA GLY A 124 9.34 -32.05 21.56
C GLY A 124 8.68 -30.68 21.37
N GLY A 125 7.71 -30.63 20.44
CA GLY A 125 6.95 -29.43 20.10
C GLY A 125 6.43 -28.62 21.30
N GLY A 126 6.36 -27.31 21.13
CA GLY A 126 5.96 -26.38 22.19
C GLY A 126 7.10 -25.94 23.11
N PHE A 127 8.32 -26.43 22.92
CA PHE A 127 9.50 -25.94 23.65
C PHE A 127 10.14 -24.77 22.91
N ALA A 128 10.50 -23.70 23.61
CA ALA A 128 11.33 -22.63 23.08
C ALA A 128 12.38 -22.20 24.10
N ALA A 129 13.61 -21.98 23.63
CA ALA A 129 14.72 -21.54 24.46
C ALA A 129 15.44 -20.34 23.86
N PHE A 130 15.95 -19.47 24.73
CA PHE A 130 16.65 -18.23 24.34
C PHE A 130 18.00 -18.10 25.04
N ASN A 131 18.99 -17.60 24.30
CA ASN A 131 20.37 -17.52 24.75
C ASN A 131 20.63 -16.23 25.54
N ILE A 132 20.73 -16.36 26.86
CA ILE A 132 21.08 -15.22 27.74
C ILE A 132 22.57 -14.83 27.70
N GLY A 133 23.41 -15.66 27.09
CA GLY A 133 24.82 -15.35 26.82
C GLY A 133 25.02 -14.42 25.61
N SER A 134 23.98 -14.21 24.81
CA SER A 134 24.03 -13.28 23.67
C SER A 134 24.10 -11.82 24.14
N PRO A 135 24.98 -10.97 23.57
CA PRO A 135 24.99 -9.54 23.88
C PRO A 135 23.72 -8.82 23.41
N LEU A 136 22.90 -9.47 22.58
CA LEU A 136 21.63 -8.95 22.10
C LEU A 136 20.50 -9.21 23.09
N TRP A 137 20.65 -10.11 24.07
CA TRP A 137 19.62 -10.37 25.06
C TRP A 137 19.67 -9.35 26.21
N SER A 138 18.73 -8.41 26.22
CA SER A 138 18.61 -7.41 27.30
C SER A 138 17.61 -7.85 28.37
N ARG A 139 18.05 -7.89 29.64
CA ARG A 139 17.20 -8.29 30.78
C ARG A 139 16.40 -7.14 31.41
N GLU A 140 16.60 -5.92 30.92
CA GLU A 140 16.02 -4.66 31.42
C GLU A 140 15.49 -3.84 30.24
N ALA A 141 14.60 -2.87 30.52
CA ALA A 141 14.01 -1.97 29.54
C ALA A 141 15.04 -1.02 28.90
N GLY A 142 14.73 -0.55 27.67
CA GLY A 142 15.59 0.30 26.84
C GLY A 142 16.59 -0.49 26.00
N GLY A 143 16.35 -1.77 25.78
CA GLY A 143 17.27 -2.71 25.13
C GLY A 143 16.60 -3.52 24.01
N ASN A 144 17.34 -4.48 23.46
CA ASN A 144 16.93 -5.28 22.32
C ASN A 144 15.72 -6.22 22.55
N LEU A 145 15.29 -6.41 23.81
CA LEU A 145 14.08 -7.16 24.14
C LEU A 145 12.82 -6.27 24.15
N ASP A 146 12.95 -4.94 24.05
CA ASP A 146 11.79 -4.09 23.77
C ASP A 146 11.22 -4.41 22.38
N GLN A 147 9.91 -4.25 22.20
CA GLN A 147 9.27 -4.43 20.91
C GLN A 147 9.93 -3.56 19.83
N GLY A 148 10.24 -4.18 18.68
CA GLY A 148 11.01 -3.58 17.59
C GLY A 148 12.54 -3.77 17.73
N GLY A 149 13.01 -4.35 18.82
CA GLY A 149 14.39 -4.76 19.05
C GLY A 149 14.72 -6.17 18.57
N TYR A 150 16.02 -6.48 18.46
CA TYR A 150 16.46 -7.71 17.82
C TYR A 150 16.16 -8.98 18.64
N ALA A 151 16.26 -8.92 19.97
CA ALA A 151 15.87 -10.06 20.81
C ALA A 151 14.34 -10.24 20.88
N PHE A 152 13.57 -9.17 20.68
CA PHE A 152 12.12 -9.26 20.56
C PHE A 152 11.68 -9.97 19.27
N ILE A 153 12.29 -9.66 18.11
CA ILE A 153 12.00 -10.43 16.88
C ILE A 153 12.44 -11.88 17.04
N THR A 154 13.51 -12.18 17.78
CA THR A 154 13.87 -13.57 18.14
C THR A 154 12.74 -14.25 18.94
N LEU A 155 12.15 -13.59 19.95
CA LEU A 155 10.99 -14.14 20.67
C LEU A 155 9.85 -14.50 19.71
N THR A 156 9.46 -13.55 18.84
CA THR A 156 8.35 -13.78 17.91
C THR A 156 8.68 -14.83 16.86
N HIS A 157 9.92 -14.89 16.39
CA HIS A 157 10.39 -15.90 15.44
C HIS A 157 10.25 -17.32 16.01
N GLU A 158 10.77 -17.55 17.23
CA GLU A 158 10.66 -18.88 17.85
C GLU A 158 9.22 -19.23 18.21
N PHE A 159 8.39 -18.24 18.55
CA PHE A 159 6.96 -18.47 18.74
C PHE A 159 6.26 -18.81 17.42
N GLY A 160 6.72 -18.24 16.29
CA GLY A 160 6.32 -18.65 14.95
C GLY A 160 6.56 -20.13 14.73
N HIS A 161 7.75 -20.64 15.01
CA HIS A 161 8.05 -22.08 14.95
C HIS A 161 7.14 -22.91 15.85
N VAL A 162 6.99 -22.52 17.12
CA VAL A 162 6.11 -23.21 18.07
C VAL A 162 4.66 -23.24 17.60
N LEU A 163 4.22 -22.24 16.83
CA LEU A 163 2.91 -22.17 16.19
C LEU A 163 2.87 -22.83 14.80
N GLY A 164 3.97 -23.44 14.34
CA GLY A 164 4.05 -24.24 13.12
C GLY A 164 4.40 -23.47 11.87
N LEU A 165 5.16 -22.37 11.99
CA LEU A 165 5.75 -21.67 10.85
C LEU A 165 7.15 -22.23 10.54
N ALA A 166 7.50 -22.28 9.26
CA ALA A 166 8.81 -22.69 8.77
C ALA A 166 9.60 -21.49 8.25
N HIS A 167 10.91 -21.68 8.10
CA HIS A 167 11.72 -20.71 7.38
C HIS A 167 11.41 -20.75 5.89
N PRO A 168 11.42 -19.60 5.20
CA PRO A 168 11.26 -19.54 3.74
C PRO A 168 12.49 -20.02 2.95
N HIS A 169 13.61 -20.33 3.61
CA HIS A 169 14.92 -20.56 3.00
C HIS A 169 15.60 -21.88 3.43
N ASP A 170 14.88 -22.74 4.15
CA ASP A 170 15.26 -24.13 4.36
C ASP A 170 14.05 -25.05 4.22
N ASP A 171 14.24 -26.34 4.43
CA ASP A 171 13.22 -27.36 4.21
C ASP A 171 12.49 -27.80 5.48
N GLY A 172 12.61 -27.06 6.59
CA GLY A 172 11.87 -27.21 7.86
C GLY A 172 11.06 -28.50 8.05
N GLY A 173 9.75 -28.40 8.29
CA GLY A 173 8.82 -29.53 8.37
C GLY A 173 8.56 -30.26 7.04
N GLY A 174 9.51 -30.26 6.10
CA GLY A 174 9.33 -30.60 4.69
C GLY A 174 8.79 -29.46 3.84
N SER A 175 8.88 -28.21 4.33
CA SER A 175 8.44 -27.02 3.61
C SER A 175 9.28 -26.80 2.35
N PRO A 176 8.70 -26.31 1.24
CA PRO A 176 9.46 -25.92 0.07
C PRO A 176 10.17 -24.59 0.29
N LEU A 177 11.33 -24.39 -0.36
CA LEU A 177 11.98 -23.08 -0.43
C LEU A 177 11.09 -22.06 -1.15
N MET A 178 11.09 -20.81 -0.65
CA MET A 178 10.40 -19.70 -1.29
C MET A 178 10.88 -19.50 -2.73
N PRO A 179 9.99 -19.20 -3.70
CA PRO A 179 10.35 -19.05 -5.09
C PRO A 179 11.56 -18.12 -5.32
N GLY A 180 12.54 -18.63 -6.07
CA GLY A 180 13.78 -17.91 -6.38
C GLY A 180 14.83 -17.93 -5.28
N VAL A 181 14.55 -18.45 -4.08
CA VAL A 181 15.58 -18.59 -3.03
C VAL A 181 16.60 -19.64 -3.45
N ILE A 182 17.86 -19.26 -3.38
CA ILE A 182 19.01 -20.13 -3.67
C ILE A 182 19.79 -20.31 -2.39
N VAL A 183 19.97 -21.57 -1.98
CA VAL A 183 20.81 -21.94 -0.84
C VAL A 183 22.08 -22.57 -1.38
N ASP A 184 23.19 -21.84 -1.27
CA ASP A 184 24.50 -22.30 -1.70
C ASP A 184 25.62 -21.78 -0.78
N THR A 185 26.87 -22.08 -1.10
CA THR A 185 28.03 -21.63 -0.30
C THR A 185 28.17 -20.10 -0.25
N TYR A 186 27.60 -19.37 -1.19
CA TYR A 186 27.64 -17.91 -1.24
C TYR A 186 26.42 -17.26 -0.58
N HIS A 187 25.30 -17.97 -0.51
CA HIS A 187 24.03 -17.55 0.09
C HIS A 187 23.50 -18.64 1.02
N PRO A 188 24.21 -18.97 2.11
CA PRO A 188 23.86 -20.13 2.94
C PRO A 188 22.48 -20.00 3.58
N GLN A 189 22.02 -18.76 3.86
CA GLN A 189 20.63 -18.45 4.26
C GLN A 189 20.16 -17.07 3.74
N GLY A 190 20.95 -16.41 2.88
CA GLY A 190 20.83 -14.96 2.61
C GLY A 190 20.21 -14.56 1.27
N SER A 191 19.66 -15.51 0.50
CA SER A 191 19.05 -15.21 -0.81
C SER A 191 17.67 -14.59 -0.63
N THR A 192 17.40 -13.43 -1.23
CA THR A 192 16.12 -12.72 -1.07
C THR A 192 14.98 -13.29 -1.93
N GLY A 193 15.27 -14.23 -2.84
CA GLY A 193 14.25 -14.85 -3.70
C GLY A 193 13.71 -13.94 -4.81
N PHE A 194 12.70 -14.43 -5.54
CA PHE A 194 12.01 -13.62 -6.53
C PHE A 194 11.25 -12.48 -5.86
N TYR A 195 11.27 -11.30 -6.49
CA TYR A 195 10.65 -10.07 -5.98
C TYR A 195 11.12 -9.70 -4.57
N GLU A 196 12.25 -10.26 -4.14
CA GLU A 196 12.90 -10.00 -2.85
C GLU A 196 12.02 -10.33 -1.63
N LEU A 197 11.14 -11.33 -1.76
CA LEU A 197 10.12 -11.68 -0.77
C LEU A 197 10.66 -12.43 0.47
N ASN A 198 11.85 -13.03 0.39
CA ASN A 198 12.50 -13.66 1.54
C ASN A 198 13.27 -12.61 2.36
N GLN A 199 12.54 -11.77 3.08
CA GLN A 199 13.08 -10.71 3.94
C GLN A 199 12.22 -10.49 5.19
N GLY A 200 12.84 -10.00 6.26
CA GLY A 200 12.25 -9.77 7.58
C GLY A 200 11.11 -8.75 7.58
N VAL A 201 11.04 -7.87 6.57
CA VAL A 201 9.91 -6.95 6.37
C VAL A 201 8.62 -7.60 5.84
N TYR A 202 8.70 -8.85 5.35
CA TYR A 202 7.56 -9.58 4.77
C TYR A 202 7.22 -10.84 5.56
N THR A 203 8.21 -11.46 6.19
CA THR A 203 8.05 -12.56 7.13
C THR A 203 9.13 -12.49 8.21
N MET A 204 8.73 -12.54 9.48
CA MET A 204 9.66 -12.61 10.61
C MET A 204 10.45 -13.93 10.64
N MET A 205 10.07 -14.92 9.83
CA MET A 205 10.75 -16.22 9.72
C MET A 205 11.98 -16.17 8.79
N SER A 206 12.22 -15.07 8.10
CA SER A 206 13.37 -14.91 7.22
C SER A 206 14.63 -14.50 8.02
N TYR A 207 15.77 -15.13 7.74
CA TYR A 207 17.08 -14.70 8.26
C TYR A 207 17.67 -13.48 7.54
N ASN A 208 17.06 -13.07 6.42
CA ASN A 208 17.32 -11.75 5.85
C ASN A 208 16.59 -10.68 6.68
N ASP A 209 17.03 -10.46 7.92
CA ASP A 209 16.36 -9.59 8.89
C ASP A 209 16.27 -8.13 8.38
N GLY A 210 15.13 -7.50 8.61
CA GLY A 210 14.85 -6.13 8.15
C GLY A 210 14.67 -6.03 6.63
N TRP A 211 15.01 -4.86 6.08
CA TRP A 211 14.88 -4.56 4.65
C TRP A 211 16.26 -4.44 3.99
N ILE A 212 16.82 -5.57 3.55
CA ILE A 212 18.21 -5.65 3.08
C ILE A 212 18.39 -4.97 1.72
N THR A 213 17.35 -5.00 0.88
CA THR A 213 17.33 -4.41 -0.47
C THR A 213 16.69 -3.03 -0.51
N GLY A 214 16.16 -2.56 0.62
CA GLY A 214 15.52 -1.24 0.72
C GLY A 214 16.49 -0.07 0.56
N PRO A 215 15.95 1.13 0.30
CA PRO A 215 16.74 2.35 0.18
C PRO A 215 17.23 2.87 1.55
N LEU A 216 16.67 2.37 2.64
CA LEU A 216 16.95 2.84 4.00
C LEU A 216 18.28 2.28 4.54
N PRO A 217 18.89 2.95 5.54
CA PRO A 217 20.01 2.38 6.27
C PRO A 217 19.65 1.00 6.81
N LYS A 218 20.62 0.07 6.81
CA LYS A 218 20.40 -1.24 7.42
C LYS A 218 20.38 -1.08 8.94
N ALA A 219 19.35 -1.65 9.58
CA ALA A 219 19.28 -1.69 11.03
C ALA A 219 20.51 -2.42 11.59
N SER A 220 21.03 -1.93 12.73
CA SER A 220 22.13 -2.56 13.44
C SER A 220 21.58 -3.36 14.61
N PRO A 221 22.07 -4.58 14.89
CA PRO A 221 21.68 -5.29 16.12
C PRO A 221 22.12 -4.55 17.39
N GLU A 222 23.01 -3.57 17.25
CA GLU A 222 23.44 -2.66 18.34
C GLU A 222 22.47 -1.49 18.57
N THR A 223 21.56 -1.22 17.63
CA THR A 223 20.49 -0.24 17.80
C THR A 223 19.23 -0.93 18.36
N PRO A 224 18.62 -0.42 19.45
CA PRO A 224 17.51 -1.11 20.11
C PRO A 224 16.23 -1.27 19.27
N TYR A 225 16.10 -0.58 18.14
CA TYR A 225 14.85 -0.51 17.36
C TYR A 225 15.16 -0.57 15.85
N GLY A 226 14.12 -0.86 15.06
CA GLY A 226 14.21 -0.93 13.60
C GLY A 226 14.06 -2.35 13.02
N TRP A 227 13.61 -3.30 13.83
CA TRP A 227 13.30 -4.68 13.43
C TRP A 227 11.78 -4.91 13.35
N ALA A 228 11.36 -6.11 12.95
CA ALA A 228 9.94 -6.46 12.94
C ALA A 228 9.36 -6.37 14.36
N THR A 229 8.18 -5.78 14.50
CA THR A 229 7.51 -5.61 15.80
C THR A 229 6.55 -6.77 16.13
N GLY A 230 6.39 -7.74 15.23
CA GLY A 230 5.51 -8.90 15.35
C GLY A 230 5.38 -9.64 14.02
N PRO A 231 4.35 -10.49 13.85
CA PRO A 231 4.04 -11.14 12.59
C PRO A 231 3.90 -10.14 11.43
N MET A 232 4.58 -10.41 10.33
CA MET A 232 4.53 -9.61 9.10
C MET A 232 3.45 -10.17 8.15
N ALA A 233 3.20 -9.50 7.01
CA ALA A 233 2.05 -9.80 6.16
C ALA A 233 1.91 -11.26 5.74
N LEU A 234 3.01 -11.93 5.39
CA LEU A 234 2.98 -13.36 5.05
C LEU A 234 2.74 -14.25 6.27
N ASP A 235 3.32 -13.88 7.42
CA ASP A 235 3.12 -14.59 8.69
C ASP A 235 1.66 -14.51 9.13
N ILE A 236 1.06 -13.31 9.06
CA ILE A 236 -0.34 -13.07 9.40
C ILE A 236 -1.25 -13.97 8.56
N ALA A 237 -1.01 -14.03 7.24
CA ALA A 237 -1.83 -14.84 6.34
C ALA A 237 -1.78 -16.34 6.69
N ILE A 238 -0.59 -16.92 6.88
CA ILE A 238 -0.47 -18.34 7.24
C ILE A 238 -0.97 -18.63 8.66
N LEU A 239 -0.75 -17.72 9.62
CA LEU A 239 -1.29 -17.83 10.98
C LEU A 239 -2.82 -17.81 10.99
N GLN A 240 -3.44 -16.94 10.19
CA GLN A 240 -4.90 -16.88 10.05
C GLN A 240 -5.47 -18.11 9.36
N GLN A 241 -4.77 -18.67 8.36
CA GLN A 241 -5.14 -19.95 7.76
C GLN A 241 -5.11 -21.09 8.79
N LYS A 242 -4.13 -21.09 9.69
CA LYS A 242 -3.96 -22.13 10.73
C LYS A 242 -4.92 -21.97 11.91
N TYR A 243 -5.15 -20.74 12.37
CA TYR A 243 -5.77 -20.48 13.67
C TYR A 243 -7.03 -19.61 13.60
N GLY A 244 -7.47 -19.23 12.40
CA GLY A 244 -8.60 -18.33 12.18
C GLY A 244 -8.21 -16.86 12.37
N VAL A 245 -8.99 -15.98 11.75
CA VAL A 245 -8.84 -14.52 11.86
C VAL A 245 -9.45 -14.05 13.18
N ASN A 246 -8.78 -13.14 13.88
CA ASN A 246 -9.36 -12.52 15.08
C ASN A 246 -10.69 -11.82 14.74
N ASP A 247 -11.75 -12.16 15.46
CA ASP A 247 -13.11 -11.66 15.21
C ASP A 247 -13.34 -10.22 15.75
N ASP A 248 -12.39 -9.67 16.52
CA ASP A 248 -12.45 -8.27 16.94
C ASP A 248 -12.15 -7.35 15.74
N PRO A 249 -13.13 -6.53 15.28
CA PRO A 249 -12.90 -5.60 14.18
C PRO A 249 -11.80 -4.58 14.51
N GLY A 250 -11.54 -4.31 15.79
CA GLY A 250 -10.69 -3.21 16.21
C GLY A 250 -11.40 -1.86 16.04
N HIS A 251 -10.63 -0.81 15.75
CA HIS A 251 -11.16 0.55 15.61
C HIS A 251 -11.05 1.04 14.18
N ALA A 252 -12.20 1.34 13.57
CA ALA A 252 -12.25 2.03 12.28
C ALA A 252 -11.52 3.39 12.37
N HIS A 253 -10.97 3.85 11.24
CA HIS A 253 -10.25 5.12 11.17
C HIS A 253 -9.05 5.23 12.12
N THR A 254 -8.41 4.10 12.43
CA THR A 254 -7.13 4.12 13.15
C THR A 254 -6.06 4.82 12.32
N VAL A 255 -5.31 5.70 12.98
CA VAL A 255 -4.20 6.45 12.37
C VAL A 255 -2.87 5.81 12.76
N TYR A 256 -2.17 5.27 11.77
CA TYR A 256 -0.83 4.69 11.87
C TYR A 256 0.20 5.76 11.52
N ARG A 257 1.14 6.02 12.44
CA ARG A 257 2.10 7.14 12.30
C ARG A 257 3.50 6.65 11.99
N LEU A 258 4.06 7.15 10.90
CA LEU A 258 5.48 7.09 10.64
C LEU A 258 6.20 8.15 11.49
N LEU A 259 7.40 7.84 11.97
CA LEU A 259 8.16 8.68 12.89
C LEU A 259 9.49 9.11 12.27
N ASP A 260 10.02 10.25 12.72
CA ASP A 260 11.33 10.78 12.28
C ASP A 260 12.53 10.09 12.95
N GLU A 261 12.29 9.38 14.04
CA GLU A 261 13.34 8.74 14.84
C GLU A 261 12.77 7.44 15.44
N PRO A 262 13.59 6.39 15.55
CA PRO A 262 13.18 5.17 16.26
C PRO A 262 12.84 5.46 17.73
N ALA A 263 11.79 4.82 18.21
CA ALA A 263 11.30 4.90 19.58
C ALA A 263 10.95 3.49 20.11
N PRO A 264 10.79 3.29 21.44
CA PRO A 264 10.29 2.02 21.96
C PRO A 264 8.99 1.58 21.28
N GLY A 265 8.95 0.35 20.77
CA GLY A 265 7.82 -0.18 20.00
C GLY A 265 7.83 0.18 18.51
N TYR A 266 8.82 0.94 18.04
CA TYR A 266 8.97 1.32 16.63
C TYR A 266 9.84 0.32 15.87
N GLY A 267 9.43 0.02 14.65
CA GLY A 267 10.10 -0.89 13.75
C GLY A 267 9.25 -1.14 12.51
N TYR A 268 9.54 -2.22 11.79
CA TYR A 268 8.68 -2.66 10.69
C TYR A 268 7.45 -3.37 11.26
N THR A 269 6.27 -2.92 10.87
CA THR A 269 5.00 -3.42 11.40
C THR A 269 4.05 -3.67 10.24
N THR A 270 3.33 -4.80 10.26
CA THR A 270 2.20 -4.96 9.34
C THR A 270 0.92 -4.43 9.96
N ILE A 271 0.26 -3.53 9.25
CA ILE A 271 -1.08 -3.04 9.59
C ILE A 271 -2.07 -4.18 9.38
N TRP A 272 -2.71 -4.59 10.47
CA TRP A 272 -3.85 -5.49 10.46
C TRP A 272 -5.00 -4.88 11.27
N SER A 273 -6.20 -4.88 10.67
CA SER A 273 -7.47 -4.60 11.32
C SER A 273 -8.59 -5.09 10.42
N ASN A 274 -9.67 -5.59 11.05
CA ASN A 274 -10.90 -5.96 10.37
C ASN A 274 -11.91 -4.79 10.30
N ALA A 275 -11.50 -3.58 10.70
CA ALA A 275 -12.24 -2.35 10.52
C ALA A 275 -11.76 -1.64 9.24
N GLY A 276 -12.53 -0.66 8.78
CA GLY A 276 -12.20 0.09 7.56
C GLY A 276 -11.77 1.53 7.84
N GLY A 277 -11.28 2.19 6.78
CA GLY A 277 -11.06 3.64 6.74
C GLY A 277 -9.80 4.12 7.45
N HIS A 278 -8.80 3.25 7.56
CA HIS A 278 -7.52 3.57 8.20
C HIS A 278 -6.73 4.64 7.47
N ILE A 279 -5.80 5.26 8.20
CA ILE A 279 -4.96 6.35 7.73
C ILE A 279 -3.50 6.01 8.02
N ILE A 280 -2.62 6.15 7.03
CA ILE A 280 -1.17 6.26 7.28
C ILE A 280 -0.81 7.74 7.26
N MET A 281 -0.11 8.18 8.31
CA MET A 281 0.22 9.57 8.54
C MET A 281 1.71 9.75 8.80
N TYR A 282 2.30 10.75 8.17
CA TYR A 282 3.59 11.32 8.50
C TYR A 282 3.43 12.85 8.56
N GLN A 283 4.04 13.51 9.54
CA GLN A 283 3.94 14.98 9.71
C GLN A 283 5.29 15.57 10.11
N GLY A 284 6.34 15.19 9.38
CA GLY A 284 7.69 15.72 9.54
C GLY A 284 8.18 16.47 8.29
N GLU A 285 9.49 16.70 8.23
CA GLU A 285 10.12 17.50 7.16
C GLU A 285 10.97 16.66 6.19
N ARG A 286 11.06 15.33 6.39
CA ARG A 286 11.82 14.42 5.52
C ARG A 286 10.92 13.89 4.41
N ASP A 287 11.54 13.40 3.34
CA ASP A 287 10.81 12.71 2.28
C ASP A 287 10.24 11.39 2.82
N ALA A 288 8.97 11.13 2.53
CA ALA A 288 8.27 9.91 2.88
C ALA A 288 7.67 9.22 1.65
N VAL A 289 7.60 7.90 1.71
CA VAL A 289 6.78 7.10 0.80
C VAL A 289 5.63 6.51 1.61
N ILE A 290 4.40 6.80 1.23
CA ILE A 290 3.20 6.20 1.83
C ILE A 290 2.49 5.39 0.76
N ASN A 291 2.44 4.07 0.93
CA ASN A 291 1.79 3.15 0.01
C ASN A 291 0.63 2.43 0.70
N LEU A 292 -0.57 2.59 0.15
CA LEU A 292 -1.84 2.10 0.68
C LEU A 292 -2.24 0.71 0.15
N GLN A 293 -1.40 0.07 -0.67
CA GLN A 293 -1.71 -1.22 -1.29
C GLN A 293 -1.44 -2.37 -0.30
N PRO A 294 -2.42 -3.27 -0.08
CA PRO A 294 -2.23 -4.44 0.77
C PRO A 294 -1.34 -5.50 0.11
N ALA A 295 -0.84 -6.43 0.92
CA ALA A 295 -0.15 -7.62 0.42
C ALA A 295 -1.05 -8.42 -0.53
N THR A 296 -0.51 -8.80 -1.70
CA THR A 296 -1.24 -9.62 -2.68
C THR A 296 -1.15 -11.11 -2.36
N LEU A 297 -0.14 -11.53 -1.59
CA LEU A 297 0.22 -12.92 -1.29
C LEU A 297 0.68 -13.74 -2.50
N ASP A 298 0.75 -13.12 -3.67
CA ASP A 298 1.22 -13.74 -4.90
C ASP A 298 2.74 -13.57 -5.07
N VAL A 299 3.34 -14.42 -5.91
CA VAL A 299 4.77 -14.37 -6.24
C VAL A 299 5.02 -13.22 -7.23
N GLU A 300 4.97 -12.00 -6.73
CA GLU A 300 5.12 -10.75 -7.48
C GLU A 300 5.58 -9.60 -6.57
N TRP A 301 5.85 -8.44 -7.18
CA TRP A 301 6.02 -7.21 -6.41
C TRP A 301 4.72 -6.90 -5.64
N GLY A 302 4.84 -6.69 -4.33
CA GLY A 302 3.68 -6.53 -3.46
C GLY A 302 3.17 -7.82 -2.80
N GLY A 303 3.77 -8.98 -3.09
CA GLY A 303 3.39 -10.26 -2.47
C GLY A 303 3.41 -10.24 -0.93
N GLY A 304 4.44 -9.62 -0.35
CA GLY A 304 4.57 -9.36 1.09
C GLY A 304 4.01 -8.02 1.57
N GLY A 305 3.31 -7.29 0.69
CA GLY A 305 2.88 -5.91 0.92
C GLY A 305 3.88 -4.87 0.43
N TRP A 306 3.40 -3.64 0.35
CA TRP A 306 4.21 -2.48 -0.04
C TRP A 306 4.60 -1.68 1.20
N LEU A 307 5.85 -1.22 1.25
CA LEU A 307 6.37 -0.49 2.40
C LEU A 307 6.04 1.00 2.32
N SER A 308 5.42 1.51 3.38
CA SER A 308 5.39 2.92 3.73
C SER A 308 6.55 3.23 4.68
N TYR A 309 7.35 4.25 4.39
CA TYR A 309 8.56 4.59 5.16
C TYR A 309 8.92 6.08 5.06
N VAL A 310 9.83 6.52 5.93
CA VAL A 310 10.43 7.87 5.94
C VAL A 310 11.92 7.74 5.65
N ASP A 311 12.48 8.60 4.80
CA ASP A 311 13.88 8.53 4.40
C ASP A 311 14.84 8.63 5.60
N GLY A 312 15.82 7.73 5.62
CA GLY A 312 16.80 7.62 6.69
C GLY A 312 16.30 6.99 8.00
N VAL A 313 15.04 6.55 8.09
CA VAL A 313 14.48 5.95 9.32
C VAL A 313 14.23 4.46 9.16
N THR A 314 14.87 3.62 9.97
CA THR A 314 14.63 2.17 9.97
C THR A 314 13.31 1.83 10.65
N GLY A 315 12.27 1.62 9.85
CA GLY A 315 10.94 1.22 10.28
C GLY A 315 9.89 1.66 9.27
N GLY A 316 8.67 1.22 9.46
CA GLY A 316 7.61 1.51 8.50
C GLY A 316 6.46 0.53 8.58
N PHE A 317 5.55 0.66 7.62
CA PHE A 317 4.35 -0.17 7.55
C PHE A 317 4.27 -0.94 6.25
N THR A 318 3.96 -2.23 6.34
CA THR A 318 3.25 -2.96 5.29
C THR A 318 1.79 -3.09 5.68
N ILE A 319 0.92 -3.47 4.74
CA ILE A 319 -0.51 -3.69 5.00
C ILE A 319 -0.84 -5.16 4.74
N ALA A 320 -1.50 -5.82 5.70
CA ALA A 320 -1.87 -7.23 5.57
C ALA A 320 -2.89 -7.42 4.43
N HIS A 321 -2.93 -8.64 3.88
CA HIS A 321 -3.90 -8.99 2.84
C HIS A 321 -5.34 -8.77 3.32
N GLY A 322 -6.16 -8.15 2.47
CA GLY A 322 -7.57 -7.88 2.75
C GLY A 322 -7.84 -6.75 3.74
N VAL A 323 -6.84 -5.94 4.07
CA VAL A 323 -6.99 -4.74 4.92
C VAL A 323 -7.09 -3.48 4.07
N ASP A 324 -8.13 -2.68 4.33
CA ASP A 324 -8.40 -1.45 3.60
C ASP A 324 -7.83 -0.24 4.35
N VAL A 325 -6.81 0.40 3.77
CA VAL A 325 -6.31 1.72 4.18
C VAL A 325 -6.72 2.72 3.11
N LEU A 326 -7.42 3.79 3.49
CA LEU A 326 -8.05 4.70 2.52
C LEU A 326 -7.37 6.06 2.43
N ASN A 327 -6.65 6.47 3.48
CA ASN A 327 -6.17 7.85 3.55
C ASN A 327 -4.66 7.88 3.78
N ALA A 328 -4.00 8.82 3.12
CA ALA A 328 -2.59 9.11 3.31
C ALA A 328 -2.41 10.60 3.62
N ILE A 329 -1.72 10.89 4.71
CA ILE A 329 -1.41 12.26 5.13
C ILE A 329 0.10 12.37 5.29
N SER A 330 0.75 13.32 4.64
CA SER A 330 2.20 13.51 4.70
C SER A 330 2.60 14.93 5.15
N GLY A 331 3.90 15.22 5.08
CA GLY A 331 4.54 16.31 5.81
C GLY A 331 4.90 17.49 4.91
N SER A 332 6.08 18.08 5.15
CA SER A 332 6.64 19.12 4.29
C SER A 332 7.85 18.65 3.48
N GLY A 333 8.09 17.34 3.44
CA GLY A 333 9.11 16.73 2.59
C GLY A 333 8.63 16.65 1.15
N ASN A 334 9.47 16.09 0.27
CA ASN A 334 9.06 15.77 -1.09
C ASN A 334 8.52 14.34 -1.10
N ASP A 335 7.22 14.20 -0.84
CA ASP A 335 6.61 12.92 -0.50
C ASP A 335 6.05 12.18 -1.73
N THR A 336 6.05 10.86 -1.69
CA THR A 336 5.36 10.01 -2.67
C THR A 336 4.20 9.28 -2.00
N LEU A 337 2.97 9.56 -2.43
CA LEU A 337 1.76 8.92 -1.92
C LEU A 337 1.15 8.02 -3.00
N ILE A 338 0.91 6.76 -2.66
CA ILE A 338 0.47 5.72 -3.59
C ILE A 338 -0.82 5.10 -3.04
N GLY A 339 -1.91 5.33 -3.76
CA GLY A 339 -3.23 4.78 -3.50
C GLY A 339 -3.39 3.32 -3.89
N ASN A 340 -4.58 2.81 -3.65
CA ASN A 340 -5.04 1.48 -4.02
C ASN A 340 -6.29 1.57 -4.92
N ALA A 341 -6.93 0.45 -5.21
CA ALA A 341 -8.07 0.43 -6.13
C ALA A 341 -9.35 1.07 -5.55
N LEU A 342 -9.36 1.46 -4.27
CA LEU A 342 -10.49 2.07 -3.56
C LEU A 342 -10.43 3.60 -3.66
N ASP A 343 -11.50 4.27 -3.25
CA ASP A 343 -11.52 5.73 -3.16
C ASP A 343 -10.57 6.18 -2.03
N ASN A 344 -9.53 6.93 -2.39
CA ASN A 344 -8.52 7.41 -1.46
C ASN A 344 -8.60 8.92 -1.24
N LEU A 345 -8.21 9.33 -0.03
CA LEU A 345 -8.07 10.73 0.36
C LEU A 345 -6.61 11.04 0.68
N PHE A 346 -6.05 12.01 -0.05
CA PHE A 346 -4.67 12.44 0.10
C PHE A 346 -4.58 13.85 0.67
N ASP A 347 -3.73 14.03 1.67
CA ASP A 347 -3.22 15.34 2.11
C ASP A 347 -1.70 15.26 2.09
N ALA A 348 -1.08 15.74 1.01
CA ALA A 348 0.36 15.63 0.81
C ALA A 348 1.16 16.69 1.58
N GLY A 349 0.48 17.64 2.25
CA GLY A 349 1.14 18.73 2.94
C GLY A 349 1.88 19.68 2.00
N LEU A 350 3.09 20.10 2.37
CA LEU A 350 3.93 21.04 1.60
C LEU A 350 4.96 20.29 0.75
N GLY A 351 5.86 21.01 0.07
CA GLY A 351 6.95 20.40 -0.69
C GLY A 351 6.57 19.97 -2.11
N GLU A 352 7.48 19.28 -2.78
CA GLU A 352 7.28 18.74 -4.13
C GLU A 352 6.83 17.27 -4.05
N ASN A 353 5.53 17.03 -4.17
CA ASN A 353 4.94 15.72 -3.94
C ASN A 353 4.57 15.00 -5.24
N THR A 354 4.56 13.67 -5.21
CA THR A 354 4.02 12.84 -6.28
C THR A 354 2.92 11.93 -5.74
N ILE A 355 1.74 11.98 -6.35
CA ILE A 355 0.56 11.23 -5.90
C ILE A 355 0.05 10.33 -7.03
N TYR A 356 -0.15 9.05 -6.72
CA TYR A 356 -0.75 8.06 -7.62
C TYR A 356 -2.05 7.54 -7.04
N GLY A 357 -3.17 7.74 -7.73
CA GLY A 357 -4.48 7.23 -7.31
C GLY A 357 -4.59 5.70 -7.43
N ASN A 358 -4.15 5.13 -8.56
CA ASN A 358 -4.19 3.69 -8.89
C ASN A 358 -5.60 3.06 -8.94
N GLY A 359 -6.66 3.86 -9.05
CA GLY A 359 -8.04 3.38 -9.16
C GLY A 359 -9.00 4.38 -8.53
N GLY A 360 -10.13 3.89 -8.00
CA GLY A 360 -10.98 4.70 -7.12
C GLY A 360 -11.51 6.02 -7.69
N ALA A 361 -12.20 6.76 -6.82
CA ALA A 361 -12.55 8.17 -6.95
C ALA A 361 -11.71 8.99 -5.98
N ASP A 362 -10.44 9.21 -6.36
CA ASP A 362 -9.45 9.79 -5.46
C ASP A 362 -9.56 11.30 -5.34
N VAL A 363 -9.35 11.79 -4.12
CA VAL A 363 -9.43 13.19 -3.75
C VAL A 363 -8.12 13.66 -3.13
N VAL A 364 -7.60 14.79 -3.60
CA VAL A 364 -6.45 15.47 -2.99
C VAL A 364 -6.91 16.76 -2.32
N LEU A 365 -6.49 16.98 -1.08
CA LEU A 365 -6.83 18.15 -0.28
C LEU A 365 -5.82 19.29 -0.45
N TYR A 366 -6.35 20.51 -0.55
CA TYR A 366 -5.61 21.77 -0.61
C TYR A 366 -6.23 22.78 0.37
N GLY A 367 -5.39 23.58 1.02
CA GLY A 367 -5.87 24.67 1.88
C GLY A 367 -6.12 25.95 1.07
N GLY A 368 -7.04 26.80 1.52
CA GLY A 368 -7.33 28.08 0.86
C GLY A 368 -8.23 27.98 -0.37
N SER A 369 -8.14 28.97 -1.26
CA SER A 369 -8.96 29.04 -2.48
C SER A 369 -8.25 28.35 -3.65
N VAL A 370 -9.02 27.81 -4.61
CA VAL A 370 -8.47 27.32 -5.89
C VAL A 370 -7.66 28.39 -6.63
N HIS A 371 -7.96 29.67 -6.41
CA HIS A 371 -7.26 30.80 -7.01
C HIS A 371 -5.86 31.05 -6.44
N ASP A 372 -5.50 30.39 -5.34
CA ASP A 372 -4.15 30.42 -4.76
C ASP A 372 -3.21 29.39 -5.43
N TYR A 373 -3.70 28.67 -6.45
CA TYR A 373 -2.99 27.60 -7.13
C TYR A 373 -3.07 27.70 -8.65
N ALA A 374 -1.96 27.42 -9.32
CA ALA A 374 -1.91 27.13 -10.73
C ALA A 374 -2.09 25.61 -10.96
N VAL A 375 -3.11 25.22 -11.71
CA VAL A 375 -3.38 23.83 -12.09
C VAL A 375 -3.10 23.65 -13.58
N THR A 376 -2.09 22.85 -13.92
CA THR A 376 -1.63 22.64 -15.31
C THR A 376 -1.45 21.14 -15.61
N ARG A 377 -1.19 20.80 -16.88
CA ARG A 377 -0.71 19.47 -17.27
C ARG A 377 0.75 19.52 -17.70
N ASP A 378 1.50 18.48 -17.36
CA ASP A 378 2.85 18.27 -17.87
C ASP A 378 2.86 17.55 -19.25
N ASP A 379 4.05 17.40 -19.83
CA ASP A 379 4.25 16.73 -21.12
C ASP A 379 3.96 15.22 -21.08
N GLU A 380 3.92 14.62 -19.89
CA GLU A 380 3.65 13.19 -19.65
C GLU A 380 2.16 12.92 -19.37
N GLY A 381 1.34 13.99 -19.30
CA GLY A 381 -0.10 13.95 -19.11
C GLY A 381 -0.55 13.97 -17.65
N ALA A 382 0.36 14.11 -16.69
CA ALA A 382 0.03 14.26 -15.28
C ALA A 382 -0.48 15.67 -14.99
N TRP A 383 -1.26 15.81 -13.92
CA TRP A 383 -1.67 17.13 -13.42
C TRP A 383 -0.62 17.68 -12.48
N VAL A 384 -0.30 18.96 -12.63
CA VAL A 384 0.61 19.68 -11.75
C VAL A 384 -0.18 20.77 -11.03
N VAL A 385 -0.16 20.75 -9.70
CA VAL A 385 -0.82 21.75 -8.85
C VAL A 385 0.24 22.52 -8.09
N GLN A 386 0.44 23.78 -8.46
CA GLN A 386 1.47 24.66 -7.91
C GLN A 386 0.84 25.76 -7.07
N ALA A 387 1.19 25.86 -5.80
CA ALA A 387 0.79 27.00 -4.97
C ALA A 387 1.50 28.30 -5.42
N ASP A 388 0.80 29.43 -5.41
CA ASP A 388 1.32 30.74 -5.82
C ASP A 388 2.50 31.22 -4.95
N ASP A 389 2.55 30.79 -3.70
CA ASP A 389 3.62 31.11 -2.75
C ASP A 389 4.83 30.15 -2.84
N GLU A 390 4.81 29.23 -3.80
CA GLU A 390 5.84 28.22 -4.06
C GLU A 390 6.06 27.24 -2.89
N SER A 391 5.14 27.18 -1.91
CA SER A 391 5.28 26.29 -0.74
C SER A 391 4.96 24.82 -1.03
N ARG A 392 4.23 24.55 -2.11
CA ARG A 392 3.76 23.22 -2.52
C ARG A 392 3.72 23.11 -4.04
N GLN A 393 4.16 21.98 -4.56
CA GLN A 393 3.95 21.55 -5.94
C GLN A 393 3.61 20.06 -5.93
N ASP A 394 2.45 19.68 -6.43
CA ASP A 394 2.10 18.26 -6.54
C ASP A 394 2.02 17.81 -7.99
N THR A 395 2.57 16.63 -8.28
CA THR A 395 2.37 15.90 -9.52
C THR A 395 1.37 14.77 -9.27
N LEU A 396 0.26 14.77 -9.99
CA LEU A 396 -0.90 13.91 -9.73
C LEU A 396 -1.17 12.98 -10.91
N HIS A 397 -1.26 11.69 -10.61
CA HIS A 397 -1.62 10.63 -11.53
C HIS A 397 -2.92 9.96 -11.06
N ASP A 398 -3.85 9.73 -11.98
CA ASP A 398 -5.12 9.04 -11.72
C ASP A 398 -5.97 9.66 -10.60
N ILE A 399 -5.93 10.99 -10.44
CA ILE A 399 -6.72 11.73 -9.45
C ILE A 399 -8.03 12.25 -10.06
N ARG A 400 -9.14 12.04 -9.35
CA ARG A 400 -10.47 12.47 -9.79
C ARG A 400 -10.81 13.89 -9.37
N GLN A 401 -10.44 14.30 -8.16
CA GLN A 401 -10.86 15.57 -7.58
C GLN A 401 -9.76 16.26 -6.75
N LEU A 402 -9.69 17.58 -6.85
CA LEU A 402 -9.02 18.46 -5.87
C LEU A 402 -10.10 19.14 -5.02
N ASP A 403 -10.00 19.02 -3.70
CA ASP A 403 -10.89 19.69 -2.74
C ASP A 403 -10.11 20.82 -2.06
N PHE A 404 -10.60 22.05 -2.19
CA PHE A 404 -10.05 23.27 -1.58
C PHE A 404 -10.96 23.71 -0.43
N ASP A 405 -10.47 24.56 0.47
CA ASP A 405 -11.33 25.15 1.52
C ASP A 405 -12.47 25.99 0.91
N GLU A 406 -12.19 26.64 -0.23
CA GLU A 406 -13.13 27.47 -1.00
C GLU A 406 -13.29 26.98 -2.44
N GLY A 407 -13.79 25.76 -2.63
CA GLY A 407 -14.20 25.25 -3.94
C GLY A 407 -13.71 23.83 -4.24
N ARG A 408 -14.13 23.28 -5.37
CA ARG A 408 -13.75 21.93 -5.82
C ARG A 408 -13.44 21.93 -7.30
N LEU A 409 -12.40 21.20 -7.68
CA LEU A 409 -12.03 20.98 -9.07
C LEU A 409 -12.08 19.49 -9.38
N TYR A 410 -12.93 19.08 -10.32
CA TYR A 410 -12.90 17.72 -10.86
C TYR A 410 -11.85 17.68 -11.97
N VAL A 411 -10.73 17.04 -11.68
CA VAL A 411 -9.52 17.07 -12.51
C VAL A 411 -9.69 16.22 -13.76
N GLU A 412 -10.41 15.11 -13.62
CA GLU A 412 -10.93 14.35 -14.75
C GLU A 412 -11.71 15.24 -15.70
N ALA A 413 -12.42 16.24 -15.17
CA ALA A 413 -13.22 17.18 -15.94
C ALA A 413 -12.38 18.20 -16.75
N LEU A 414 -11.06 18.22 -16.54
CA LEU A 414 -10.10 19.00 -17.31
C LEU A 414 -9.29 18.13 -18.29
N ALA A 415 -9.56 16.81 -18.37
CA ALA A 415 -9.06 16.00 -19.49
C ALA A 415 -9.63 16.51 -20.82
N GLN A 416 -8.91 16.31 -21.93
CA GLN A 416 -9.34 16.76 -23.25
C GLN A 416 -10.74 16.22 -23.59
N GLU A 417 -11.04 14.99 -23.18
CA GLU A 417 -12.31 14.31 -23.34
C GLU A 417 -13.45 14.96 -22.55
N SER A 418 -13.17 15.50 -21.37
CA SER A 418 -14.16 16.12 -20.50
C SER A 418 -14.40 17.58 -20.85
N LEU A 419 -13.33 18.29 -21.20
CA LEU A 419 -13.42 19.59 -21.88
C LEU A 419 -14.25 19.44 -23.17
N ALA A 420 -14.09 18.35 -23.91
CA ALA A 420 -14.89 18.06 -25.09
C ALA A 420 -16.40 17.89 -24.77
N VAL A 421 -16.76 17.28 -23.63
CA VAL A 421 -18.16 17.25 -23.16
C VAL A 421 -18.68 18.67 -22.93
N GLY A 422 -17.92 19.54 -22.25
CA GLY A 422 -18.30 20.94 -22.05
C GLY A 422 -18.46 21.71 -23.36
N ALA A 423 -17.54 21.52 -24.31
CA ALA A 423 -17.59 22.10 -25.64
C ALA A 423 -18.78 21.60 -26.47
N LEU A 424 -19.18 20.33 -26.34
CA LEU A 424 -20.40 19.80 -26.96
C LEU A 424 -21.65 20.48 -26.40
N TYR A 425 -21.74 20.71 -25.10
CA TYR A 425 -22.85 21.46 -24.51
C TYR A 425 -22.92 22.90 -25.03
N LEU A 426 -21.81 23.61 -25.10
CA LEU A 426 -21.77 24.97 -25.65
C LEU A 426 -22.17 25.00 -27.13
N SER A 427 -21.57 24.14 -27.94
CA SER A 427 -21.75 24.12 -29.39
C SER A 427 -23.08 23.50 -29.86
N MET A 428 -23.74 22.70 -29.02
CA MET A 428 -25.00 22.05 -29.36
C MET A 428 -26.20 22.65 -28.62
N LEU A 429 -26.05 23.11 -27.38
CA LEU A 429 -27.16 23.53 -26.53
C LEU A 429 -27.12 25.01 -26.10
N ASP A 430 -26.12 25.78 -26.52
CA ASP A 430 -25.96 27.21 -26.19
C ASP A 430 -25.85 27.50 -24.69
N ARG A 431 -25.32 26.54 -23.92
CA ARG A 431 -25.12 26.68 -22.48
C ARG A 431 -24.07 25.71 -21.98
N LEU A 432 -23.60 25.95 -20.77
CA LEU A 432 -22.83 24.96 -20.03
C LEU A 432 -23.73 23.81 -19.54
N PRO A 433 -23.17 22.61 -19.33
CA PRO A 433 -23.88 21.54 -18.65
C PRO A 433 -24.23 21.96 -17.22
N ASP A 434 -25.18 21.28 -16.57
CA ASP A 434 -25.25 21.26 -15.09
C ASP A 434 -24.33 20.12 -14.58
N ALA A 435 -24.02 20.03 -13.29
CA ALA A 435 -23.04 19.05 -12.79
C ALA A 435 -23.55 17.64 -12.85
N GLU A 436 -24.85 17.41 -12.70
CA GLU A 436 -25.39 16.06 -12.85
C GLU A 436 -25.17 15.58 -14.29
N GLY A 437 -25.48 16.43 -15.27
CA GLY A 437 -25.21 16.20 -16.68
C GLY A 437 -23.72 16.10 -17.00
N TYR A 438 -22.89 17.01 -16.48
CA TYR A 438 -21.45 17.05 -16.75
C TYR A 438 -20.76 15.83 -16.16
N GLY A 439 -21.01 15.50 -14.90
CA GLY A 439 -20.47 14.33 -14.22
C GLY A 439 -20.92 13.03 -14.88
N TYR A 440 -22.19 12.93 -15.30
CA TYR A 440 -22.70 11.76 -16.00
C TYR A 440 -21.97 11.51 -17.34
N TRP A 441 -21.88 12.52 -18.20
CA TRP A 441 -21.29 12.35 -19.53
C TRP A 441 -19.77 12.20 -19.47
N THR A 442 -19.09 12.97 -18.62
CA THR A 442 -17.65 12.82 -18.39
C THR A 442 -17.32 11.42 -17.87
N GLY A 443 -18.05 10.92 -16.86
CA GLY A 443 -17.87 9.57 -16.35
C GLY A 443 -18.14 8.49 -17.42
N ALA A 444 -19.14 8.69 -18.28
CA ALA A 444 -19.43 7.77 -19.38
C ALA A 444 -18.28 7.73 -20.40
N VAL A 445 -17.73 8.88 -20.78
CA VAL A 445 -16.64 8.97 -21.78
C VAL A 445 -15.35 8.38 -21.24
N LEU A 446 -14.98 8.69 -19.99
CA LEU A 446 -13.83 8.09 -19.31
C LEU A 446 -14.02 6.57 -19.10
N GLY A 447 -15.26 6.12 -18.95
CA GLY A 447 -15.64 4.71 -18.95
C GLY A 447 -15.61 4.03 -20.32
N GLY A 448 -15.22 4.73 -21.39
CA GLY A 448 -15.03 4.19 -22.74
C GLY A 448 -16.18 4.45 -23.73
N VAL A 449 -17.16 5.29 -23.39
CA VAL A 449 -18.18 5.73 -24.36
C VAL A 449 -17.56 6.75 -25.33
N GLU A 450 -17.71 6.51 -26.63
CA GLU A 450 -17.18 7.44 -27.65
C GLU A 450 -17.91 8.80 -27.59
N LEU A 451 -17.15 9.91 -27.70
CA LEU A 451 -17.69 11.29 -27.74
C LEU A 451 -18.77 11.46 -28.83
N GLY A 452 -18.64 10.77 -29.97
CA GLY A 452 -19.67 10.77 -31.02
C GLY A 452 -21.02 10.22 -30.57
N THR A 453 -21.05 9.29 -29.62
CA THR A 453 -22.29 8.79 -29.01
C THR A 453 -22.93 9.88 -28.16
N VAL A 454 -22.14 10.61 -27.37
CA VAL A 454 -22.62 11.74 -26.56
C VAL A 454 -23.18 12.84 -27.45
N ALA A 455 -22.43 13.25 -28.49
CA ALA A 455 -22.86 14.26 -29.46
C ALA A 455 -24.17 13.84 -30.17
N GLY A 456 -24.30 12.55 -30.54
CA GLY A 456 -25.54 12.02 -31.11
C GLY A 456 -26.74 12.15 -30.16
N LEU A 457 -26.56 11.77 -28.89
CA LEU A 457 -27.63 11.85 -27.88
C LEU A 457 -28.01 13.29 -27.54
N LEU A 458 -27.06 14.21 -27.50
CA LEU A 458 -27.34 15.64 -27.37
C LEU A 458 -28.08 16.16 -28.60
N GLY A 459 -27.67 15.77 -29.81
CA GLY A 459 -28.32 16.15 -31.08
C GLY A 459 -29.74 15.60 -31.25
N ASP A 460 -30.05 14.46 -30.64
CA ASP A 460 -31.39 13.86 -30.64
C ASP A 460 -32.30 14.41 -29.53
N SER A 461 -31.79 15.30 -28.68
CA SER A 461 -32.56 15.85 -27.56
C SER A 461 -33.64 16.87 -28.00
N ASP A 462 -34.71 16.95 -27.20
CA ASP A 462 -35.75 17.98 -27.37
C ASP A 462 -35.15 19.39 -27.21
N GLU A 463 -34.14 19.54 -26.34
CA GLU A 463 -33.44 20.80 -26.09
C GLU A 463 -32.68 21.26 -27.33
N PHE A 464 -31.90 20.38 -27.95
CA PHE A 464 -31.24 20.66 -29.22
C PHE A 464 -32.25 21.02 -30.29
N SER A 465 -33.31 20.21 -30.45
CA SER A 465 -34.36 20.43 -31.44
C SER A 465 -35.07 21.78 -31.29
N ALA A 466 -35.23 22.27 -30.06
CA ALA A 466 -35.81 23.58 -29.76
C ALA A 466 -34.83 24.75 -29.92
N GLY A 467 -33.53 24.50 -29.75
CA GLY A 467 -32.44 25.46 -29.89
C GLY A 467 -31.73 25.37 -31.23
N TYR A 468 -30.44 25.05 -31.23
CA TYR A 468 -29.61 25.02 -32.43
C TYR A 468 -30.06 24.03 -33.50
N GLY A 469 -30.83 22.99 -33.16
CA GLY A 469 -31.47 22.09 -34.12
C GLY A 469 -32.52 22.76 -35.00
N ALA A 470 -33.13 23.88 -34.57
CA ALA A 470 -34.07 24.67 -35.35
C ALA A 470 -33.40 25.75 -36.23
N ALA A 471 -32.11 26.02 -36.02
CA ALA A 471 -31.34 26.99 -36.80
C ALA A 471 -31.18 26.55 -38.27
N SER A 472 -30.90 27.48 -39.19
CA SER A 472 -30.50 27.08 -40.55
C SER A 472 -29.10 26.44 -40.52
N ASP A 473 -28.77 25.63 -41.54
CA ASP A 473 -27.42 25.03 -41.61
C ASP A 473 -26.33 26.12 -41.66
N ALA A 474 -26.61 27.25 -42.32
CA ALA A 474 -25.69 28.38 -42.37
C ALA A 474 -25.47 29.01 -40.99
N ASP A 475 -26.57 29.25 -40.24
CA ASP A 475 -26.47 29.84 -38.90
C ASP A 475 -25.76 28.90 -37.93
N TYR A 476 -26.01 27.59 -38.03
CA TYR A 476 -25.36 26.61 -37.16
C TYR A 476 -23.85 26.49 -37.44
N VAL A 477 -23.45 26.47 -38.71
CA VAL A 477 -22.02 26.47 -39.09
C VAL A 477 -21.32 27.71 -38.55
N GLU A 478 -21.94 28.89 -38.65
CA GLU A 478 -21.37 30.13 -38.10
C GLU A 478 -21.15 30.05 -36.58
N VAL A 479 -22.12 29.51 -35.84
CA VAL A 479 -21.98 29.26 -34.39
C VAL A 479 -20.77 28.39 -34.09
N LEU A 480 -20.55 27.30 -34.83
CA LEU A 480 -19.39 26.44 -34.60
C LEU A 480 -18.05 27.16 -34.83
N TYR A 481 -17.95 28.00 -35.86
CA TYR A 481 -16.77 28.83 -36.11
C TYR A 481 -16.53 29.82 -34.96
N GLN A 482 -17.57 30.51 -34.50
CA GLN A 482 -17.45 31.52 -33.47
C GLN A 482 -17.17 30.92 -32.08
N THR A 483 -17.84 29.81 -31.75
CA THR A 483 -17.75 29.19 -30.42
C THR A 483 -16.53 28.30 -30.27
N LEU A 484 -16.24 27.44 -31.26
CA LEU A 484 -15.16 26.46 -31.16
C LEU A 484 -13.85 26.97 -31.78
N LEU A 485 -13.89 27.77 -32.84
CA LEU A 485 -12.66 28.27 -33.49
C LEU A 485 -12.35 29.74 -33.14
N MET A 486 -13.22 30.40 -32.36
CA MET A 486 -13.07 31.79 -31.94
C MET A 486 -12.79 32.76 -33.11
N ARG A 487 -13.36 32.47 -34.28
CA ARG A 487 -13.20 33.27 -35.51
C ARG A 487 -14.44 33.22 -36.38
N GLU A 488 -14.52 34.12 -37.34
CA GLU A 488 -15.54 34.07 -38.38
C GLU A 488 -15.23 32.95 -39.40
N ALA A 489 -16.28 32.40 -40.01
CA ALA A 489 -16.15 31.42 -41.07
C ALA A 489 -15.53 32.04 -42.33
N ASP A 490 -14.62 31.32 -42.99
CA ASP A 490 -14.18 31.67 -44.34
C ASP A 490 -15.20 31.19 -45.39
N GLU A 491 -15.27 31.88 -46.52
CA GLU A 491 -16.32 31.65 -47.54
C GLU A 491 -16.29 30.22 -48.11
N GLU A 492 -15.10 29.64 -48.27
CA GLU A 492 -14.92 28.29 -48.81
C GLU A 492 -15.30 27.22 -47.78
N GLY A 493 -14.82 27.35 -46.54
CA GLY A 493 -15.15 26.47 -45.43
C GLY A 493 -16.64 26.47 -45.09
N ALA A 494 -17.26 27.65 -44.96
CA ALA A 494 -18.70 27.76 -44.73
C ALA A 494 -19.51 27.07 -45.84
N THR A 495 -19.15 27.29 -47.10
CA THR A 495 -19.83 26.66 -48.25
C THR A 495 -19.72 25.14 -48.21
N TYR A 496 -18.55 24.61 -47.85
CA TYR A 496 -18.32 23.18 -47.72
C TYR A 496 -19.18 22.56 -46.62
N TRP A 497 -19.11 23.09 -45.39
CA TRP A 497 -19.83 22.52 -44.24
C TRP A 497 -21.34 22.58 -44.40
N ILE A 498 -21.87 23.68 -44.96
CA ILE A 498 -23.30 23.82 -45.27
C ILE A 498 -23.73 22.75 -46.28
N ALA A 499 -22.91 22.45 -47.30
CA ALA A 499 -23.23 21.43 -48.30
C ALA A 499 -23.25 20.01 -47.70
N GLU A 500 -22.34 19.71 -46.77
CA GLU A 500 -22.31 18.42 -46.06
C GLU A 500 -23.58 18.22 -45.19
N LEU A 501 -24.02 19.27 -44.47
CA LEU A 501 -25.29 19.24 -43.72
C LEU A 501 -26.51 19.12 -44.65
N THR A 502 -26.55 19.94 -45.71
CA THR A 502 -27.69 19.97 -46.65
C THR A 502 -27.87 18.65 -47.39
N SER A 503 -26.77 17.97 -47.71
CA SER A 503 -26.80 16.67 -48.38
C SER A 503 -27.15 15.51 -47.43
N GLY A 504 -27.12 15.74 -46.11
CA GLY A 504 -27.28 14.73 -45.08
C GLY A 504 -26.08 13.79 -44.95
N ALA A 505 -24.93 14.15 -45.54
CA ALA A 505 -23.69 13.40 -45.41
C ALA A 505 -23.15 13.45 -43.97
N LEU A 506 -23.36 14.58 -43.29
CA LEU A 506 -23.08 14.77 -41.87
C LEU A 506 -24.37 15.19 -41.14
N ASN A 507 -24.51 14.74 -39.90
CA ASN A 507 -25.45 15.35 -38.96
C ASN A 507 -24.73 16.43 -38.14
N ARG A 508 -25.52 17.30 -37.48
CA ARG A 508 -24.99 18.45 -36.73
C ARG A 508 -24.11 18.07 -35.53
N GLY A 509 -24.41 16.96 -34.83
CA GLY A 509 -23.55 16.47 -33.75
C GLY A 509 -22.20 15.97 -34.23
N THR A 510 -22.17 15.25 -35.35
CA THR A 510 -20.91 14.84 -36.00
C THR A 510 -20.12 16.03 -36.53
N LEU A 511 -20.80 17.06 -37.05
CA LEU A 511 -20.13 18.29 -37.47
C LEU A 511 -19.48 19.03 -36.29
N ALA A 512 -20.19 19.19 -35.17
CA ALA A 512 -19.65 19.82 -33.96
C ALA A 512 -18.40 19.08 -33.45
N LEU A 513 -18.42 17.74 -33.47
CA LEU A 513 -17.27 16.93 -33.10
C LEU A 513 -16.08 17.14 -34.04
N GLN A 514 -16.31 17.23 -35.36
CA GLN A 514 -15.22 17.49 -36.32
C GLN A 514 -14.58 18.87 -36.14
N PHE A 515 -15.34 19.88 -35.72
CA PHE A 515 -14.78 21.19 -35.36
C PHE A 515 -13.94 21.10 -34.08
N LEU A 516 -14.43 20.37 -33.08
CA LEU A 516 -13.75 20.17 -31.82
C LEU A 516 -12.43 19.39 -31.96
N GLU A 517 -12.40 18.39 -32.85
CA GLU A 517 -11.23 17.57 -33.16
C GLU A 517 -10.30 18.19 -34.22
N ALA A 518 -10.60 19.40 -34.72
CA ALA A 518 -9.76 20.05 -35.71
C ALA A 518 -8.43 20.52 -35.10
N ASP A 519 -7.32 20.33 -35.83
CA ASP A 519 -5.98 20.88 -35.51
C ASP A 519 -5.89 22.43 -35.59
N GLU A 520 -7.02 23.13 -35.43
CA GLU A 520 -7.14 24.60 -35.49
C GLU A 520 -7.72 25.21 -34.20
N GLN A 521 -7.89 24.42 -33.14
CA GLN A 521 -8.37 24.92 -31.85
C GLN A 521 -7.37 25.96 -31.27
N PRO A 522 -7.77 27.22 -31.04
CA PRO A 522 -6.84 28.21 -30.51
C PRO A 522 -6.58 27.97 -29.02
N ASP A 523 -5.35 28.17 -28.56
CA ASP A 523 -4.98 28.09 -27.14
C ASP A 523 -5.93 28.93 -26.25
N ALA A 524 -6.35 30.09 -26.75
CA ALA A 524 -7.30 30.97 -26.07
C ALA A 524 -8.70 30.35 -25.85
N PHE A 525 -9.15 29.43 -26.71
CA PHE A 525 -10.40 28.68 -26.49
C PHE A 525 -10.22 27.64 -25.40
N LEU A 526 -9.10 26.91 -25.41
CA LEU A 526 -8.77 25.92 -24.39
C LEU A 526 -8.60 26.59 -23.02
N GLU A 527 -7.87 27.71 -22.95
CA GLU A 527 -7.72 28.53 -21.75
C GLU A 527 -9.08 29.04 -21.25
N ALA A 528 -9.92 29.60 -22.13
CA ALA A 528 -11.25 30.06 -21.74
C ALA A 528 -12.16 28.91 -21.27
N LEU A 529 -12.05 27.72 -21.86
CA LEU A 529 -12.81 26.54 -21.46
C LEU A 529 -12.33 26.00 -20.12
N VAL A 530 -11.02 25.98 -19.87
CA VAL A 530 -10.44 25.63 -18.56
C VAL A 530 -10.86 26.64 -17.50
N ASP A 531 -10.73 27.95 -17.76
CA ASP A 531 -11.23 29.02 -16.88
C ASP A 531 -12.72 28.86 -16.60
N THR A 532 -13.48 28.48 -17.62
CA THR A 532 -14.91 28.23 -17.50
C THR A 532 -15.19 26.98 -16.67
N VAL A 533 -14.41 25.89 -16.80
CA VAL A 533 -14.55 24.69 -15.94
C VAL A 533 -14.12 24.99 -14.50
N ILE A 534 -13.10 25.80 -14.28
CA ILE A 534 -12.69 26.27 -12.95
C ILE A 534 -13.83 27.11 -12.33
N THR A 535 -14.35 28.10 -13.07
CA THR A 535 -15.51 28.90 -12.66
C THR A 535 -16.76 28.04 -12.46
N PHE A 536 -16.90 26.96 -13.23
CA PHE A 536 -17.99 26.01 -13.12
C PHE A 536 -17.85 25.15 -11.86
N GLY A 537 -16.64 24.70 -11.51
CA GLY A 537 -16.32 24.01 -10.27
C GLY A 537 -16.73 24.81 -9.02
N ASP A 538 -16.52 26.13 -9.04
CA ASP A 538 -16.95 27.06 -7.98
C ASP A 538 -18.47 27.14 -7.80
N LEU A 539 -19.26 26.90 -8.85
CA LEU A 539 -20.73 27.00 -8.81
C LEU A 539 -21.39 25.78 -8.12
N TRP A 540 -20.63 24.72 -7.82
CA TRP A 540 -21.11 23.50 -7.16
C TRP A 540 -20.86 23.47 -5.65
N ALA A 541 -20.45 24.61 -5.07
CA ALA A 541 -20.35 24.85 -3.62
C ALA A 541 -21.72 25.09 -2.95
#